data_AF-A0A938RLW5-F1
#
_entry.id   AF-A0A938RLW5-F1
#
_cell.length_a   1.000
_cell.length_b   1.000
_cell.length_c   1.000
_cell.angle_alpha   90.00
_cell.angle_beta   90.00
_cell.angle_gamma   90.00
#
_symmetry.space_group_name_H-M   'P 1'
#
loop_
_entity.id
_entity.type
_entity.pdbx_description
1 polymer ?
#
loop_
_entity_poly.entity_id
_entity_poly.type
_entity_poly.pdbx_seq_one_letter_code
_entity_poly.pdbx_strand_id
1 'polypeptide(L)' 'MIEKRPFGRTGHMSTATIFGGAALMRATQKDAERALEILLKYGVNHIDTAPRYDDSEILI' A
#
# COMPACT_ATOMS: atom_id res chain seq x y z
N MET A 1 -5.18 11.85 -11.57
CA MET A 1 -4.37 11.94 -10.34
C MET A 1 -5.31 11.72 -9.16
N ILE A 2 -4.98 10.80 -8.24
CA ILE A 2 -5.83 10.50 -7.07
C ILE A 2 -5.76 11.69 -6.11
N GLU A 3 -6.93 12.10 -5.56
CA GLU A 3 -7.02 13.15 -4.54
C GLU A 3 -6.15 12.79 -3.33
N LYS A 4 -5.51 13.78 -2.70
CA LYS A 4 -4.78 13.59 -1.44
C LYS A 4 -5.45 14.34 -0.28
N ARG A 5 -5.48 13.74 0.90
CA ARG A 5 -6.06 14.27 2.14
C ARG A 5 -5.06 14.15 3.30
N PRO A 6 -5.11 15.04 4.31
CA PRO A 6 -4.30 14.88 5.51
C PRO A 6 -4.63 13.57 6.23
N PHE A 7 -3.60 12.78 6.56
CA PHE A 7 -3.77 11.57 7.36
C PHE A 7 -3.72 11.89 8.85
N GLY A 8 -4.88 12.21 9.42
CA GLY A 8 -4.99 12.60 10.82
C GLY A 8 -4.09 13.80 11.16
N ARG A 9 -3.28 13.67 12.21
CA ARG A 9 -2.32 14.71 12.66
C ARG A 9 -0.86 14.36 12.34
N THR A 10 -0.64 13.43 11.39
CA THR A 10 0.71 12.93 11.04
C THR A 10 1.53 13.90 10.19
N GLY A 11 0.89 14.90 9.59
CA GLY A 11 1.51 15.79 8.59
C GLY A 11 1.68 15.16 7.21
N HIS A 12 1.33 13.88 7.04
CA HIS A 12 1.40 13.18 5.75
C HIS A 12 0.12 13.39 4.93
N MET A 13 0.28 13.63 3.62
CA MET A 13 -0.82 13.76 2.66
C MET A 13 -1.02 12.45 1.92
N SER A 14 -1.94 11.61 2.40
CA SER A 14 -2.25 10.33 1.77
C SER A 14 -3.19 10.48 0.58
N THR A 15 -3.07 9.62 -0.42
CA THR A 15 -4.12 9.42 -1.41
C THR A 15 -5.42 9.00 -0.72
N ALA A 16 -6.56 9.44 -1.26
CA ALA A 16 -7.87 9.04 -0.77
C ALA A 16 -8.09 7.51 -0.88
N THR A 17 -7.39 6.86 -1.82
CA THR A 17 -7.28 5.41 -1.94
C THR A 17 -6.04 4.90 -1.21
N ILE A 18 -6.19 3.86 -0.39
CA ILE A 18 -5.12 3.20 0.36
C ILE A 18 -5.03 1.74 -0.10
N PHE A 19 -3.82 1.18 -0.18
CA PHE A 19 -3.63 -0.25 -0.45
C PHE A 19 -3.45 -1.04 0.85
N GLY A 20 -4.27 -2.07 1.05
CA GLY A 20 -4.16 -2.96 2.21
C GLY A 20 -3.21 -4.12 1.94
N GLY A 21 -2.10 -4.18 2.68
CA GLY A 21 -1.06 -5.20 2.65
C GLY A 21 -1.56 -6.60 2.99
N ALA A 22 -2.73 -6.73 3.63
CA ALA A 22 -3.42 -8.03 3.79
C ALA A 22 -3.66 -8.74 2.44
N ALA A 23 -3.77 -8.00 1.34
CA ALA A 23 -3.86 -8.57 -0.01
C ALA A 23 -2.59 -9.33 -0.44
N LEU A 24 -1.45 -9.05 0.20
CA LEU A 24 -0.15 -9.68 -0.06
C LEU A 24 0.19 -10.81 0.92
N MET A 25 -0.64 -11.06 1.94
CA MET A 25 -0.39 -12.03 3.01
C MET A 25 0.00 -13.45 2.53
N ARG A 26 -0.45 -13.85 1.33
CA ARG A 26 -0.10 -15.15 0.73
C ARG A 26 0.35 -15.02 -0.72
N ALA A 27 0.76 -13.81 -1.09
CA ALA A 27 1.19 -13.50 -2.43
C ALA A 27 2.65 -13.94 -2.64
N THR A 28 3.02 -14.22 -3.89
CA THR A 28 4.43 -14.39 -4.24
C THR A 28 5.12 -13.03 -4.39
N GLN A 29 6.45 -12.99 -4.34
CA GLN A 29 7.23 -11.78 -4.66
C GLN A 29 6.81 -11.15 -5.99
N LYS A 30 6.60 -11.98 -7.02
CA LYS A 30 6.17 -11.52 -8.35
C LYS A 30 4.75 -10.94 -8.36
N ASP A 31 3.87 -11.39 -7.47
CA ASP A 31 2.53 -10.82 -7.33
C ASP A 31 2.61 -9.44 -6.66
N ALA A 32 3.44 -9.32 -5.61
CA ALA A 32 3.68 -8.08 -4.92
C ALA A 32 4.31 -7.02 -5.85
N GLU A 33 5.36 -7.38 -6.59
CA GLU A 33 5.99 -6.49 -7.57
C GLU A 33 4.98 -5.91 -8.58
N ARG A 34 4.14 -6.78 -9.16
CA ARG A 34 3.09 -6.34 -10.11
C ARG A 34 2.07 -5.43 -9.44
N ALA A 35 1.68 -5.71 -8.20
CA ALA A 35 0.77 -4.85 -7.46
C ALA A 35 1.41 -3.48 -7.20
N LEU A 36 2.63 -3.44 -6.67
CA LEU A 36 3.36 -2.21 -6.37
C LEU A 36 3.62 -1.35 -7.61
N GLU A 37 3.94 -1.96 -8.75
CA GLU A 37 4.07 -1.25 -10.04
C GLU A 37 2.77 -0.52 -10.42
N ILE A 38 1.61 -1.17 -10.24
CA ILE A 38 0.32 -0.56 -10.50
C ILE A 38 0.04 0.59 -9.52
N LEU A 39 0.32 0.39 -8.23
CA LEU A 39 0.15 1.43 -7.21
C LEU A 39 0.98 2.66 -7.51
N LEU A 40 2.26 2.47 -7.87
CA LEU A 40 3.18 3.53 -8.27
C LEU A 40 2.68 4.25 -9.52
N LYS A 41 2.23 3.50 -10.55
CA LYS A 41 1.70 4.06 -11.80
C LYS A 41 0.51 5.01 -11.55
N TYR A 42 -0.36 4.69 -10.60
CA TYR A 42 -1.52 5.52 -10.27
C TYR A 42 -1.25 6.52 -9.13
N GLY A 43 -0.08 6.46 -8.51
CA GLY A 43 0.37 7.38 -7.47
C GLY A 43 -0.23 7.13 -6.09
N VAL A 44 -0.66 5.90 -5.78
CA VAL A 44 -1.05 5.49 -4.42
C VAL A 44 0.17 5.59 -3.51
N ASN A 45 0.05 6.31 -2.41
CA ASN A 45 1.19 6.62 -1.54
C ASN A 45 1.00 6.20 -0.07
N HIS A 46 -0.06 5.45 0.22
CA HIS A 46 -0.34 4.91 1.53
C HIS A 46 -0.58 3.42 1.39
N ILE A 47 0.25 2.63 2.08
CA ILE A 47 0.12 1.19 2.20
C ILE A 47 -0.09 0.86 3.69
N ASP A 48 -1.19 0.18 3.99
CA ASP A 48 -1.51 -0.31 5.33
C ASP A 48 -0.95 -1.72 5.49
N THR A 49 -0.17 -1.97 6.53
CA THR A 49 0.37 -3.31 6.82
C THR A 49 0.32 -3.60 8.31
N ALA A 50 0.46 -4.87 8.69
CA ALA A 50 0.47 -5.29 10.07
C ALA A 50 1.23 -6.62 10.24
N PRO A 51 1.81 -6.89 11.43
CA PRO A 51 2.46 -8.18 11.73
C PRO A 51 1.54 -9.41 11.57
N ARG A 52 0.21 -9.21 11.56
CA ARG A 52 -0.78 -10.29 11.34
C ARG A 52 -1.05 -10.57 9.86
N TYR A 53 -0.55 -9.75 8.96
CA TYR A 53 -0.69 -9.93 7.51
C TYR A 53 0.47 -10.75 6.93
N ASP A 54 1.04 -11.65 7.73
CA ASP A 54 2.10 -12.60 7.36
C ASP A 54 3.25 -11.87 6.63
N ASP A 55 3.68 -12.35 5.46
CA ASP A 55 4.81 -11.80 4.72
C ASP A 55 4.59 -10.41 4.10
N SER A 56 3.43 -9.75 4.32
CA SER A 56 3.15 -8.46 3.68
C SER A 56 4.19 -7.37 4.00
N GLU A 57 4.74 -7.30 5.22
CA GLU A 57 5.78 -6.32 5.59
C GLU A 57 7.12 -6.57 4.85
N ILE A 58 7.35 -7.79 4.35
CA ILE A 58 8.53 -8.17 3.59
C ILE A 58 8.32 -7.89 2.08
N LEU A 59 7.08 -8.04 1.62
CA LEU A 59 6.72 -7.94 0.20
C LEU A 59 6.46 -6.51 -0.31
N ILE A 60 6.29 -5.54 0.58
CA ILE A 60 6.02 -4.12 0.27
C ILE A 60 7.34 -3.33 0.19
#